data_AF-A0A6N9TSB9-F1
#
_entry.id   AF-A0A6N9TSB9-F1
#
_cell.length_a   1.000
_cell.length_b   1.000
_cell.length_c   1.000
_cell.angle_alpha   90.00
_cell.angle_beta   90.00
_cell.angle_gamma   90.00
#
_symmetry.space_group_name_H-M   'P 1'
#
loop_
_entity.id
_entity.type
_entity.pdbx_description
1 polymer ?
#
loop_
_entity_poly.entity_id
_entity_poly.type
_entity_poly.pdbx_seq_one_letter_code
_entity_poly.pdbx_strand_id
1 'polypeptide(L)' 'MVDGTGGVDQETRSKLVFVPCAVQDAPWLTPDQQIRIVAVASLVTGAVRLLAEDPGTAITTGELSRMWALVDHAIA' A
#
# COMPACT_ATOMS: atom_id res chain seq x y z
N MET A 1 -2.92 7.43 -23.23
CA MET A 1 -2.62 8.12 -21.96
C MET A 1 -3.81 7.83 -21.07
N VAL A 2 -3.64 7.03 -20.01
CA VAL A 2 -4.75 6.70 -19.10
C VAL A 2 -5.02 7.98 -18.32
N ASP A 3 -6.23 8.53 -18.46
CA ASP A 3 -6.62 9.74 -17.75
C ASP A 3 -6.69 9.42 -16.26
N GLY A 4 -5.81 10.04 -15.48
CA GLY A 4 -5.54 9.72 -14.06
C GLY A 4 -6.64 10.21 -13.09
N THR A 5 -7.84 10.47 -13.59
CA THR A 5 -8.95 11.06 -12.84
C THR A 5 -9.76 10.06 -12.00
N GLY A 6 -9.43 8.76 -12.08
CA GLY A 6 -9.99 7.71 -11.20
C GLY A 6 -9.23 7.49 -9.88
N GLY A 7 -8.27 8.36 -9.56
CA GLY A 7 -7.44 8.23 -8.37
C GLY A 7 -8.25 8.32 -7.08
N VAL A 8 -8.02 7.35 -6.19
CA VAL A 8 -8.60 7.23 -4.84
C VAL A 8 -8.99 8.56 -4.23
N ASP A 9 -10.27 8.68 -3.84
CA ASP A 9 -10.85 9.90 -3.29
C ASP A 9 -10.15 10.31 -1.98
N GLN A 10 -10.30 11.58 -1.61
CA GLN A 10 -9.58 12.14 -0.46
C GLN A 10 -9.94 11.45 0.87
N GLU A 11 -11.19 11.00 1.03
CA GLU A 11 -11.62 10.28 2.23
C GLU A 11 -10.93 8.92 2.33
N THR A 12 -10.89 8.17 1.22
CA THR A 12 -10.18 6.88 1.15
C THR A 12 -8.67 7.07 1.33
N ARG A 13 -8.06 8.10 0.72
CA ARG A 13 -6.64 8.44 0.92
C ARG A 13 -6.31 8.76 2.39
N SER A 14 -7.19 9.48 3.08
CA SER A 14 -7.04 9.80 4.50
C SER A 14 -7.19 8.56 5.37
N LYS A 15 -8.10 7.65 5.06
CA LYS A 15 -8.27 6.38 5.80
C LYS A 15 -7.07 5.45 5.67
N LEU A 16 -6.42 5.43 4.50
CA LEU A 16 -5.23 4.59 4.27
C LEU A 16 -4.05 4.91 5.22
N VAL A 17 -3.94 6.15 5.72
CA VAL A 17 -2.93 6.51 6.74
C VAL A 17 -3.09 5.71 8.03
N PHE A 18 -4.31 5.29 8.36
CA PHE A 18 -4.61 4.63 9.63
C PHE A 18 -4.50 3.10 9.57
N VAL A 19 -4.37 2.52 8.37
CA VAL A 19 -4.30 1.05 8.20
C VAL A 19 -3.10 0.45 8.95
N PRO A 20 -1.88 1.04 8.93
CA PRO A 20 -0.77 0.55 9.75
C PRO A 20 -1.04 0.61 11.26
N CYS A 21 -1.77 1.62 11.73
CA CYS A 21 -2.10 1.80 13.14
C CYS A 21 -3.10 0.75 13.64
N ALA A 22 -4.11 0.41 12.81
CA ALA A 22 -5.12 -0.60 13.17
C ALA A 22 -4.53 -2.01 13.41
N VAL A 23 -3.37 -2.30 12.83
CA VAL A 23 -2.65 -3.58 13.00
C VAL A 23 -1.94 -3.67 14.34
N GLN A 24 -1.51 -2.52 14.90
CA GLN A 24 -0.85 -2.46 16.21
C GLN A 24 -1.83 -2.75 17.36
N ASP A 25 -3.12 -2.52 17.14
CA ASP A 25 -4.20 -2.76 18.11
C ASP A 25 -4.74 -4.20 18.09
N ALA A 26 -4.07 -5.13 17.41
CA ALA A 26 -4.46 -6.54 17.34
C ALA A 26 -3.68 -7.40 18.36
N PRO A 27 -4.21 -7.64 19.58
CA PRO A 27 -3.50 -8.34 20.66
C PRO A 27 -3.33 -9.84 20.40
N TRP A 28 -4.00 -10.40 19.40
CA TRP A 28 -3.91 -11.80 19.02
C TRP A 28 -2.73 -12.10 18.06
N LEU A 29 -2.00 -11.08 17.61
CA LEU A 29 -0.83 -11.23 16.76
C LEU A 29 0.45 -11.20 17.59
N THR A 30 1.45 -12.01 17.21
CA THR A 30 2.79 -11.85 17.75
C THR A 30 3.42 -10.54 17.24
N PRO A 31 4.42 -9.98 17.94
CA PRO A 31 5.11 -8.77 17.46
C PRO A 31 5.67 -8.92 16.04
N ASP A 32 6.19 -10.10 15.69
CA ASP A 32 6.69 -10.39 14.35
C ASP A 32 5.57 -10.37 13.28
N GLN A 33 4.40 -10.93 13.61
CA GLN A 33 3.22 -10.87 12.73
C GLN A 33 2.70 -9.45 12.57
N GLN A 34 2.68 -8.65 13.65
CA GLN A 34 2.29 -7.23 13.58
C GLN A 34 3.24 -6.45 12.66
N ILE A 35 4.55 -6.65 12.76
CA ILE A 35 5.55 -5.98 11.92
C ILE A 35 5.36 -6.35 10.44
N ARG A 36 5.17 -7.63 10.12
CA ARG A 36 4.94 -8.07 8.73
C ARG A 36 3.66 -7.46 8.16
N ILE A 37 2.56 -7.46 8.91
CA ILE A 37 1.28 -6.93 8.45
C ILE A 37 1.36 -5.40 8.30
N VAL A 38 2.04 -4.68 9.21
CA VAL A 38 2.31 -3.24 9.07
C VAL A 38 3.11 -2.94 7.81
N ALA A 39 4.14 -3.73 7.50
CA ALA A 39 4.95 -3.57 6.30
C ALA A 39 4.12 -3.77 5.02
N VAL A 40 3.32 -4.84 4.95
CA VAL A 40 2.43 -5.11 3.82
C VAL A 40 1.38 -4.01 3.66
N ALA A 41 0.73 -3.60 4.76
CA ALA A 41 -0.27 -2.53 4.76
C ALA A 41 0.31 -1.19 4.27
N SER A 42 1.54 -0.87 4.67
CA SER A 42 2.25 0.34 4.25
C SER A 42 2.59 0.29 2.77
N LEU A 43 3.06 -0.85 2.26
CA LEU A 43 3.34 -1.08 0.84
C LEU A 43 2.09 -0.93 -0.03
N VAL A 44 0.99 -1.58 0.34
CA VAL A 44 -0.29 -1.48 -0.39
C VAL A 44 -0.80 -0.04 -0.37
N THR A 45 -0.74 0.64 0.78
CA THR A 45 -1.12 2.05 0.89
C THR A 45 -0.27 2.95 -0.02
N GLY A 46 1.05 2.72 -0.08
CA GLY A 46 1.96 3.42 -0.97
C GLY A 46 1.62 3.20 -2.44
N ALA A 47 1.36 1.95 -2.85
CA ALA A 47 0.98 1.61 -4.21
C ALA A 47 -0.32 2.29 -4.64
N VAL A 48 -1.32 2.32 -3.76
CA VAL A 48 -2.60 3.00 -4.01
C VAL A 48 -2.41 4.50 -4.20
N ARG A 49 -1.55 5.15 -3.40
CA ARG A 49 -1.23 6.58 -3.57
C ARG A 49 -0.52 6.85 -4.88
N LEU A 50 0.47 6.03 -5.21
CA LEU A 50 1.29 6.18 -6.42
C LEU A 50 0.40 6.08 -7.67
N LEU A 51 -0.53 5.12 -7.70
CA LEU A 51 -1.54 4.99 -8.75
C LEU A 51 -2.54 6.16 -8.79
N ALA A 52 -2.84 6.77 -7.66
CA ALA A 52 -3.77 7.89 -7.59
C ALA A 52 -3.13 9.25 -7.90
N GLU A 53 -1.80 9.35 -7.89
CA GLU A 53 -1.05 10.58 -8.21
C GLU A 53 -0.52 10.56 -9.64
N ASP A 54 0.14 9.46 -10.04
CA ASP A 54 0.74 9.34 -11.35
C ASP A 54 0.75 7.87 -11.83
N PRO A 55 -0.41 7.34 -12.26
CA PRO A 55 -0.52 5.96 -12.70
C PRO A 55 0.32 5.68 -13.96
N GLY A 56 0.54 6.68 -14.82
CA GLY A 56 1.32 6.54 -16.05
C GLY A 56 2.79 6.26 -15.75
N THR A 57 3.40 7.06 -14.89
CA THR A 57 4.79 6.87 -14.46
C THR A 57 4.95 5.61 -13.62
N ALA A 58 4.01 5.31 -12.71
CA ALA A 58 4.00 4.11 -11.88
C ALA A 58 4.19 2.82 -12.68
N ILE A 59 3.44 2.71 -13.77
CA ILE A 59 3.38 1.53 -14.64
C ILE A 59 4.60 1.51 -15.56
N THR A 60 4.94 2.63 -16.18
CA THR A 60 6.03 2.69 -17.18
C THR A 60 7.41 2.49 -16.57
N THR A 61 7.63 2.95 -15.33
CA THR A 61 8.91 2.79 -14.61
C THR A 61 9.01 1.48 -13.84
N GLY A 62 7.94 0.69 -13.78
CA GLY A 62 7.89 -0.58 -13.05
C GLY A 62 7.93 -0.43 -11.53
N GLU A 63 7.67 0.76 -10.98
CA GLU A 63 7.57 0.99 -9.54
C GLU A 63 6.48 0.13 -8.89
N LEU A 64 5.33 -0.01 -9.55
CA LEU A 64 4.25 -0.87 -9.08
C LEU A 64 4.69 -2.34 -9.01
N SER A 65 5.38 -2.84 -10.04
CA SER A 65 5.89 -4.21 -10.10
C SER A 65 6.91 -4.50 -9.00
N ARG A 66 7.78 -3.54 -8.69
CA ARG A 66 8.76 -3.66 -7.58
C ARG A 66 8.08 -3.70 -6.22
N MET A 67 7.04 -2.88 -6.00
CA MET A 67 6.27 -2.91 -4.74
C MET A 67 5.56 -4.25 -4.56
N TRP A 68 4.96 -4.81 -5.61
CA TRP A 68 4.31 -6.13 -5.51
C TRP A 68 5.30 -7.27 -5.27
N ALA A 69 6.49 -7.24 -5.87
CA ALA A 69 7.53 -8.23 -5.57
C ALA A 69 7.96 -8.22 -4.09
N LEU A 70 7.98 -7.04 -3.45
CA LEU A 70 8.24 -6.93 -2.00
C LEU A 70 7.10 -7.50 -1.17
N VAL A 71 5.85 -7.33 -1.60
CA VAL A 71 4.68 -7.95 -0.96
C VAL A 71 4.76 -9.47 -1.08
N ASP A 72 5.04 -9.99 -2.27
CA ASP A 72 5.19 -11.43 -2.52
C ASP A 72 6.29 -12.04 -1.65
N HIS A 73 7.41 -11.32 -1.45
CA HIS A 73 8.47 -11.77 -0.54
C HIS A 73 8.05 -11.72 0.94
N ALA A 74 7.24 -10.74 1.34
CA ALA A 74 6.80 -10.59 2.73
C ALA A 74 5.72 -11.61 3.15
N ILE A 75 4.98 -12.16 2.18
CA ILE A 75 3.92 -13.16 2.40
C ILE A 75 4.40 -14.62 2.22
N ALA A 76 5.57 -14.83 1.61
CA ALA A 76 6.21 -16.14 1.44
C ALA A 76 6.89 -16.64 2.73
#